data_AF-A0A7D8UCB8-F1
#
_entry.id   AF-A0A7D8UCB8-F1
#
_cell.length_a   1.000
_cell.length_b   1.000
_cell.length_c   1.000
_cell.angle_alpha   90.00
_cell.angle_beta   90.00
_cell.angle_gamma   90.00
#
_symmetry.space_group_name_H-M   'P 1'
#
loop_
_entity.id
_entity.type
_entity.pdbx_description
1 polymer ?
#
loop_
_entity_poly.entity_id
_entity_poly.type
_entity_poly.pdbx_seq_one_letter_code
_entity_poly.pdbx_strand_id
1 'polypeptide(L)'
;MGEAQANLFEPEFNRAIKVQATDQRLTSNAGVILLREAEHRLGWIDSIARDISDPRDQEYVRYHIDELLRGRIFAMALGYSAQDDADRLTHDPAFRSAVWNRSGDQVVSERLASQPTQSRLIRILTGHTPNLETLRNGLASGIERHVLASGKGRVRHATVDIDSFPI
;
A
#
# COMPACT_ATOMS: atom_id res chain seq x y z
N MET A 1 -20.05 -20.67 -14.83
CA MET A 1 -19.50 -21.59 -15.84
C MET A 1 -18.07 -21.17 -16.07
N GLY A 2 -17.10 -21.86 -15.45
CA GLY A 2 -15.68 -21.66 -15.72
C GLY A 2 -15.17 -22.94 -16.34
N GLU A 3 -14.71 -22.87 -17.59
CA GLU A 3 -14.02 -24.01 -18.19
C GLU A 3 -12.78 -24.33 -17.34
N ALA A 4 -12.61 -25.60 -16.99
CA ALA A 4 -11.39 -26.07 -16.35
C ALA A 4 -10.24 -25.88 -17.36
N GLN A 5 -9.42 -24.84 -17.18
CA GLN A 5 -8.19 -24.70 -17.95
C GLN A 5 -7.27 -25.88 -17.62
N ALA A 6 -6.96 -26.67 -18.64
CA ALA A 6 -6.02 -27.78 -18.50
C ALA A 6 -4.63 -27.25 -18.13
N ASN A 7 -3.91 -27.99 -17.27
CA ASN A 7 -2.52 -27.69 -16.96
C ASN A 7 -1.70 -27.67 -18.26
N LEU A 8 -0.83 -26.67 -18.42
CA LEU A 8 0.10 -26.54 -19.54
C LEU A 8 1.05 -27.75 -19.59
N PHE A 9 1.61 -28.12 -18.43
CA PHE A 9 2.35 -29.37 -18.23
C PHE A 9 2.53 -29.68 -16.74
N GLU A 10 2.98 -30.89 -16.44
CA GLU A 10 3.38 -31.34 -15.11
C GLU A 10 4.86 -31.76 -15.15
N PRO A 11 5.76 -31.14 -14.36
CA PRO A 11 7.16 -31.50 -14.39
C PRO A 11 7.39 -32.95 -13.96
N GLU A 12 8.24 -33.68 -14.68
CA GLU A 12 8.52 -35.09 -14.37
C GLU A 12 9.20 -35.29 -13.01
N PHE A 13 10.04 -34.34 -12.60
CA PHE A 13 10.73 -34.41 -11.30
C PHE A 13 9.78 -34.30 -10.11
N ASN A 14 8.60 -33.70 -10.29
CA ASN A 14 7.57 -33.58 -9.26
C ASN A 14 6.20 -33.32 -9.89
N ARG A 15 5.40 -34.39 -10.07
CA ARG A 15 4.05 -34.32 -10.65
C ARG A 15 3.02 -33.61 -9.78
N ALA A 16 3.33 -33.28 -8.52
CA ALA A 16 2.45 -32.46 -7.68
C ALA A 16 2.45 -30.99 -8.12
N ILE A 17 3.51 -30.54 -8.81
CA ILE A 17 3.59 -29.18 -9.36
C ILE A 17 2.70 -29.11 -10.62
N LYS A 18 1.76 -28.16 -10.63
CA LYS A 18 0.86 -27.92 -11.76
C LYS A 18 1.19 -26.55 -12.37
N VAL A 19 1.49 -26.52 -13.67
CA VAL A 19 1.71 -25.27 -14.40
C VAL A 19 0.45 -24.97 -15.21
N GLN A 20 -0.12 -23.80 -15.03
CA GLN A 20 -1.29 -23.33 -15.78
C GLN A 20 -0.97 -21.98 -16.42
N ALA A 21 -1.40 -21.80 -17.67
CA ALA A 21 -1.39 -20.50 -18.32
C ALA A 21 -2.73 -19.82 -18.06
N THR A 22 -2.71 -18.71 -17.31
CA THR A 22 -3.90 -17.89 -17.02
C THR A 22 -3.62 -16.44 -17.39
N ASP A 23 -4.69 -15.64 -17.48
CA ASP A 23 -4.55 -14.20 -17.63
C ASP A 23 -3.77 -13.58 -16.45
N GLN A 24 -3.27 -12.35 -16.65
CA GLN A 24 -2.40 -11.65 -15.69
C GLN A 24 -3.13 -11.19 -14.40
N ARG A 25 -4.32 -11.72 -14.09
CA ARG A 25 -5.10 -11.30 -12.90
C ARG A 25 -4.78 -12.11 -11.65
N LEU A 26 -3.69 -12.87 -11.64
CA LEU A 26 -3.19 -13.52 -10.44
C LEU A 26 -2.34 -12.58 -9.60
N THR A 27 -2.41 -12.77 -8.28
CA THR A 27 -1.61 -12.04 -7.30
C THR A 27 -1.13 -12.98 -6.21
N SER A 28 0.12 -12.82 -5.79
CA SER A 28 0.67 -13.42 -4.57
C SER A 28 0.53 -12.49 -3.36
N ASN A 29 -0.07 -11.31 -3.55
CA ASN A 29 -0.09 -10.21 -2.60
C ASN A 29 -1.48 -9.97 -2.01
N ALA A 30 -2.36 -10.98 -2.01
CA ALA A 30 -3.74 -10.87 -1.52
C ALA A 30 -3.85 -10.33 -0.08
N GLY A 31 -2.80 -10.52 0.74
CA GLY A 31 -2.71 -9.94 2.09
C GLY A 31 -2.83 -8.41 2.13
N VAL A 32 -2.53 -7.71 1.03
CA VAL A 32 -2.69 -6.24 0.93
C VAL A 32 -4.15 -5.80 1.13
N ILE A 33 -5.13 -6.65 0.83
CA ILE A 33 -6.55 -6.36 1.06
C ILE A 33 -6.84 -6.28 2.56
N LEU A 34 -6.20 -7.12 3.38
CA LEU A 34 -6.34 -7.08 4.83
C LEU A 34 -5.69 -5.82 5.41
N LEU A 35 -4.54 -5.41 4.87
CA LEU A 35 -3.90 -4.14 5.22
C LEU A 35 -4.80 -2.96 4.88
N ARG A 36 -5.45 -2.98 3.71
CA ARG A 36 -6.43 -1.95 3.32
C ARG A 36 -7.60 -1.86 4.26
N GLU A 37 -8.22 -2.98 4.62
CA GLU A 37 -9.35 -3.00 5.55
C GLU A 37 -8.95 -2.45 6.93
N ALA A 38 -7.79 -2.87 7.45
CA ALA A 38 -7.26 -2.37 8.72
C ALA A 38 -6.96 -0.86 8.66
N GLU A 39 -6.30 -0.42 7.59
CA GLU A 39 -5.99 0.99 7.35
C GLU A 39 -7.25 1.84 7.25
N HIS A 40 -8.26 1.39 6.51
CA HIS A 40 -9.54 2.09 6.32
C HIS A 40 -10.27 2.29 7.65
N ARG A 41 -10.31 1.26 8.51
CA ARG A 41 -10.90 1.37 9.86
C ARG A 41 -10.17 2.35 10.77
N LEU A 42 -8.85 2.48 10.61
CA LEU A 42 -8.03 3.41 11.38
C LEU A 42 -8.04 4.84 10.80
N GLY A 43 -8.23 4.98 9.48
CA GLY A 43 -8.28 6.25 8.75
C GLY A 43 -7.01 7.10 8.92
N TRP A 44 -5.89 6.47 9.26
CA TRP A 44 -4.66 7.16 9.66
C TRP A 44 -3.87 7.69 8.45
N ILE A 45 -3.85 7.00 7.31
CA ILE A 45 -3.19 7.51 6.10
C ILE A 45 -3.93 8.75 5.59
N ASP A 46 -5.25 8.68 5.50
CA ASP A 46 -6.06 9.84 5.06
C ASP A 46 -5.90 11.04 6.01
N SER A 47 -5.72 10.77 7.31
CA SER A 47 -5.42 11.81 8.30
C SER A 47 -4.07 12.46 8.05
N ILE A 48 -3.03 11.68 7.78
CA ILE A 48 -1.69 12.20 7.48
C ILE A 48 -1.73 12.99 6.18
N ALA A 49 -2.31 12.41 5.12
CA ALA A 49 -2.34 13.00 3.80
C ALA A 49 -3.03 14.36 3.76
N ARG A 50 -4.08 14.55 4.58
CA ARG A 50 -4.80 15.83 4.70
C ARG A 50 -3.91 16.99 5.12
N ASP A 51 -2.92 16.72 5.97
CA ASP A 51 -2.05 17.73 6.57
C ASP A 51 -0.73 17.90 5.79
N ILE A 52 -0.51 17.08 4.74
CA ILE A 52 0.63 17.23 3.84
C ILE A 52 0.39 18.39 2.88
N SER A 53 1.33 19.32 2.84
CA SER A 53 1.38 20.35 1.80
C SER A 53 1.86 19.75 0.49
N ASP A 54 0.96 19.61 -0.47
CA ASP A 54 1.25 19.12 -1.82
C ASP A 54 1.50 20.29 -2.78
N PRO A 55 2.76 20.53 -3.21
CA PRO A 55 3.10 21.65 -4.08
C PRO A 55 2.71 21.40 -5.55
N ARG A 56 2.18 20.23 -5.89
CA ARG A 56 1.75 19.91 -7.25
C ARG A 56 0.49 20.70 -7.60
N ASP A 57 0.38 21.08 -8.87
CA ASP A 57 -0.86 21.62 -9.40
C ASP A 57 -1.94 20.54 -9.39
N GLN A 58 -2.99 20.77 -8.60
CA GLN A 58 -4.03 19.79 -8.31
C GLN A 58 -4.89 19.45 -9.53
N GLU A 59 -4.94 20.31 -10.55
CA GLU A 59 -5.67 20.02 -11.80
C GLU A 59 -5.02 18.89 -12.60
N TYR A 60 -3.71 18.66 -12.41
CA TYR A 60 -2.94 17.62 -13.10
C TYR A 60 -2.60 16.42 -12.21
N VAL A 61 -3.12 16.37 -10.99
CA VAL A 61 -2.87 15.25 -10.07
C VAL A 61 -3.74 14.06 -10.44
N ARG A 62 -3.09 12.98 -10.87
CA ARG A 62 -3.73 11.66 -11.04
C ARG A 62 -3.73 10.82 -9.75
N TYR A 63 -2.68 10.94 -8.95
CA TYR A 63 -2.46 10.13 -7.74
C TYR A 63 -2.39 11.07 -6.54
N HIS A 64 -3.39 10.98 -5.66
CA HIS A 64 -3.47 11.79 -4.46
C HIS A 64 -2.43 11.33 -3.43
N ILE A 65 -2.11 12.21 -2.46
CA ILE A 65 -1.05 11.93 -1.47
C ILE A 65 -1.39 10.68 -0.63
N ASP A 66 -2.64 10.49 -0.24
CA ASP A 66 -3.11 9.31 0.49
C ASP A 66 -2.93 8.02 -0.32
N GLU A 67 -3.23 8.02 -1.62
CA GLU A 67 -3.05 6.87 -2.51
C GLU A 67 -1.56 6.55 -2.68
N LEU A 68 -0.72 7.58 -2.83
CA LEU A 68 0.73 7.43 -2.93
C LEU A 68 1.32 6.87 -1.63
N LEU A 69 0.92 7.41 -0.48
CA LEU A 69 1.30 6.92 0.85
C LEU A 69 0.87 5.47 1.05
N ARG A 70 -0.39 5.14 0.73
CA ARG A 70 -0.93 3.79 0.83
C ARG A 70 -0.14 2.80 -0.01
N GLY A 71 0.14 3.14 -1.27
CA GLY A 71 0.99 2.33 -2.13
C GLY A 71 2.37 2.08 -1.53
N ARG A 72 3.01 3.12 -0.98
CA ARG A 72 4.35 2.99 -0.39
C ARG A 72 4.34 2.18 0.91
N ILE A 73 3.42 2.46 1.82
CA ILE A 73 3.32 1.79 3.13
C ILE A 73 2.96 0.31 2.94
N PHE A 74 2.01 0.00 2.06
CA PHE A 74 1.62 -1.39 1.80
C PHE A 74 2.73 -2.19 1.11
N ALA A 75 3.47 -1.57 0.18
CA ALA A 75 4.64 -2.20 -0.44
C ALA A 75 5.67 -2.58 0.65
N MET A 76 6.04 -1.64 1.51
CA MET A 76 6.98 -1.90 2.60
C MET A 76 6.48 -2.98 3.56
N ALA A 77 5.19 -2.96 3.93
CA ALA A 77 4.58 -3.95 4.82
C ALA A 77 4.60 -5.38 4.24
N LEU A 78 4.60 -5.54 2.92
CA LEU A 78 4.70 -6.83 2.24
C LEU A 78 6.13 -7.19 1.80
N GLY A 79 7.14 -6.43 2.25
CA GLY A 79 8.55 -6.72 1.98
C GLY A 79 9.13 -6.07 0.72
N TYR A 80 8.35 -5.24 0.02
CA TYR A 80 8.79 -4.47 -1.15
C TYR A 80 9.34 -3.11 -0.74
N SER A 81 10.55 -3.12 -0.17
CA SER A 81 11.21 -1.91 0.35
C SER A 81 11.90 -1.08 -0.73
N ALA A 82 12.38 -1.72 -1.81
CA ALA A 82 13.06 -1.05 -2.91
C ALA A 82 12.06 -0.18 -3.68
N GLN A 83 12.48 1.01 -4.13
CA GLN A 83 11.59 1.87 -4.92
C GLN A 83 11.25 1.25 -6.28
N ASP A 84 12.16 0.47 -6.86
CA ASP A 84 11.98 -0.18 -8.16
C ASP A 84 10.89 -1.26 -8.13
N ASP A 85 10.56 -1.81 -6.95
CA ASP A 85 9.43 -2.73 -6.78
C ASP A 85 8.09 -2.07 -7.17
N ALA A 86 8.00 -0.73 -7.12
CA ALA A 86 6.78 -0.02 -7.49
C ALA A 86 6.34 -0.32 -8.93
N ASP A 87 7.27 -0.49 -9.87
CA ASP A 87 6.94 -0.80 -11.26
C ASP A 87 6.39 -2.22 -11.42
N ARG A 88 6.85 -3.17 -10.58
CA ARG A 88 6.28 -4.52 -10.51
C ARG A 88 4.86 -4.50 -9.92
N LEU A 89 4.66 -3.76 -8.83
CA LEU A 89 3.37 -3.66 -8.15
C LEU A 89 2.33 -2.85 -8.93
N THR A 90 2.77 -2.04 -9.89
CA THR A 90 1.90 -1.21 -10.73
C THR A 90 0.79 -2.01 -11.45
N HIS A 91 1.06 -3.30 -11.69
CA HIS A 91 0.14 -4.19 -12.40
C HIS A 91 -0.52 -5.25 -11.52
N ASP A 92 -0.18 -5.30 -10.22
CA ASP A 92 -0.74 -6.30 -9.33
C ASP A 92 -2.22 -5.98 -9.01
N PRO A 93 -3.15 -6.92 -9.26
CA PRO A 93 -4.58 -6.65 -9.14
C PRO A 93 -5.04 -6.44 -7.68
N ALA A 94 -4.39 -7.07 -6.70
CA ALA A 94 -4.71 -6.84 -5.29
C ALA A 94 -4.22 -5.46 -4.84
N PHE A 95 -3.02 -5.06 -5.24
CA PHE A 95 -2.48 -3.73 -4.96
C PHE A 95 -3.34 -2.63 -5.60
N ARG A 96 -3.75 -2.80 -6.86
CA ARG A 96 -4.67 -1.85 -7.52
C ARG A 96 -5.96 -1.67 -6.73
N SER A 97 -6.56 -2.78 -6.31
CA SER A 97 -7.80 -2.79 -5.52
C SER A 97 -7.60 -2.16 -4.13
N ALA A 98 -6.44 -2.35 -3.52
CA ALA A 98 -6.15 -1.86 -2.17
C ALA A 98 -5.76 -0.38 -2.10
N VAL A 99 -5.04 0.13 -3.10
CA VAL A 99 -4.42 1.46 -3.02
C VAL A 99 -5.36 2.59 -3.42
N TRP A 100 -6.18 2.37 -4.45
CA TRP A 100 -7.10 3.39 -4.94
C TRP A 100 -8.23 3.68 -3.95
N ASN A 101 -8.66 4.94 -3.90
CA ASN A 101 -9.88 5.36 -3.20
C ASN A 101 -11.14 5.29 -4.10
N ARG A 102 -11.11 4.42 -5.10
CA ARG A 102 -12.18 4.24 -6.09
C ARG A 102 -12.97 2.98 -5.76
N SER A 103 -14.28 3.01 -6.00
CA SER A 103 -15.15 1.85 -5.82
C SER A 103 -15.41 1.14 -7.15
N GLY A 104 -15.74 -0.15 -7.08
CA GLY A 104 -16.10 -0.96 -8.24
C GLY A 104 -14.96 -1.83 -8.79
N ASP A 105 -15.30 -2.69 -9.74
CA ASP A 105 -14.39 -3.66 -10.35
C ASP A 105 -13.37 -3.05 -11.32
N GLN A 106 -13.69 -1.89 -11.88
CA GLN A 106 -12.84 -1.16 -12.82
C GLN A 106 -11.48 -0.77 -12.21
N VAL A 107 -11.40 -0.68 -10.88
CA VAL A 107 -10.15 -0.39 -10.16
C VAL A 107 -9.05 -1.40 -10.49
N VAL A 108 -9.40 -2.65 -10.77
CA VAL A 108 -8.43 -3.70 -11.14
C VAL A 108 -7.75 -3.38 -12.48
N SER A 109 -8.36 -2.56 -13.34
CA SER A 109 -7.78 -2.11 -14.61
C SER A 109 -6.92 -0.86 -14.49
N GLU A 110 -7.00 -0.15 -13.36
CA GLU A 110 -6.23 1.08 -13.14
C GLU A 110 -4.75 0.81 -12.97
N ARG A 111 -3.92 1.79 -13.34
CA ARG A 111 -2.46 1.72 -13.16
C ARG A 111 -2.07 2.43 -11.87
N LEU A 112 -1.26 1.82 -11.01
CA LEU A 112 -0.70 2.53 -9.85
C LEU A 112 0.47 3.46 -10.24
N ALA A 113 0.87 4.29 -9.29
CA ALA A 113 2.02 5.16 -9.41
C ALA A 113 3.31 4.35 -9.69
N SER A 114 4.02 4.74 -10.75
CA SER A 114 5.33 4.19 -11.10
C SER A 114 6.42 4.62 -10.13
N GLN A 115 7.60 4.00 -10.24
CA GLN A 115 8.77 4.32 -9.45
C GLN A 115 9.11 5.82 -9.43
N PRO A 116 9.13 6.57 -10.57
CA PRO A 116 9.45 8.00 -10.52
C PRO A 116 8.39 8.84 -9.79
N THR A 117 7.14 8.40 -9.79
CA THR A 117 6.05 9.07 -9.06
C THR A 117 6.22 8.85 -7.56
N GLN A 118 6.55 7.64 -7.14
CA GLN A 118 6.90 7.32 -5.74
C GLN A 118 8.16 8.07 -5.28
N SER A 119 9.16 8.25 -6.15
CA SER A 119 10.32 9.08 -5.84
C SER A 119 9.95 10.54 -5.59
N ARG A 120 9.02 11.11 -6.38
CA ARG A 120 8.49 12.46 -6.14
C ARG A 120 7.70 12.56 -4.85
N LEU A 121 6.93 11.54 -4.46
CA LEU A 121 6.28 11.47 -3.15
C LEU A 121 7.32 11.66 -2.04
N ILE A 122 8.41 10.88 -2.04
CA ILE A 122 9.45 11.00 -1.00
C ILE A 122 10.00 12.43 -0.97
N ARG A 123 10.27 13.04 -2.13
CA ARG A 123 10.69 14.45 -2.19
C ARG A 123 9.66 15.41 -1.60
N ILE A 124 8.36 15.22 -1.82
CA ILE A 124 7.30 16.04 -1.23
C ILE A 124 7.30 15.89 0.30
N LEU A 125 7.44 14.66 0.81
CA LEU A 125 7.43 14.37 2.24
C LEU A 125 8.66 14.92 2.96
N THR A 126 9.84 14.85 2.35
CA THR A 126 11.12 15.21 3.00
C THR A 126 11.65 16.59 2.62
N GLY A 127 11.18 17.16 1.52
CA GLY A 127 11.68 18.44 1.00
C GLY A 127 11.17 19.66 1.76
N HIS A 128 10.21 19.49 2.67
CA HIS A 128 9.61 20.56 3.46
C HIS A 128 9.43 20.11 4.91
N THR A 129 10.03 20.83 5.86
CA THR A 129 10.04 20.44 7.29
C THR A 129 8.63 20.18 7.87
N PRO A 130 7.62 21.03 7.61
CA PRO A 130 6.24 20.75 8.05
C PRO A 130 5.65 19.43 7.54
N ASN A 131 6.01 18.98 6.33
CA ASN A 131 5.52 17.69 5.81
C ASN A 131 6.16 16.52 6.58
N LEU A 132 7.45 16.64 6.90
CA LEU A 132 8.15 15.65 7.70
C LEU A 132 7.59 15.59 9.12
N GLU A 133 7.27 16.73 9.72
CA GLU A 133 6.61 16.81 11.04
C GLU A 133 5.21 16.18 11.01
N THR A 134 4.43 16.45 9.96
CA THR A 134 3.12 15.83 9.75
C THR A 134 3.22 14.30 9.70
N LEU A 135 4.19 13.76 8.97
CA LEU A 135 4.42 12.31 8.92
C LEU A 135 4.78 11.74 10.31
N ARG A 136 5.66 12.43 11.06
CA ARG A 136 6.05 12.02 12.42
C ARG A 136 4.87 12.04 13.39
N ASN A 137 4.05 13.10 13.35
CA ASN A 137 2.86 13.25 14.18
C ASN A 137 1.76 12.25 13.78
N GLY A 138 1.72 11.88 12.51
CA GLY A 138 0.87 10.83 11.97
C GLY A 138 1.04 9.48 12.66
N LEU A 139 2.29 9.07 12.91
CA LEU A 139 2.58 7.85 13.65
C LEU A 139 1.99 7.89 15.07
N ALA A 140 2.17 9.01 15.78
CA ALA A 140 1.62 9.22 17.11
C ALA A 140 0.08 9.14 17.11
N SER A 141 -0.54 9.76 16.11
CA SER A 141 -1.99 9.74 15.92
C SER A 141 -2.52 8.32 15.63
N GLY A 142 -1.77 7.53 14.85
CA GLY A 142 -2.10 6.13 14.58
C GLY A 142 -2.12 5.28 15.86
N ILE A 143 -1.15 5.47 16.76
CA ILE A 143 -1.08 4.79 18.05
C ILE A 143 -2.26 5.18 18.94
N GLU A 144 -2.60 6.47 19.01
CA GLU A 144 -3.75 6.94 19.78
C GLU A 144 -5.06 6.29 19.28
N ARG A 145 -5.28 6.27 17.96
CA ARG A 145 -6.46 5.62 17.37
C ARG A 145 -6.50 4.12 17.64
N HIS A 146 -5.36 3.44 17.54
CA HIS A 146 -5.27 2.01 17.86
C HIS A 146 -5.64 1.72 19.32
N VAL A 147 -5.14 2.54 20.25
CA VAL A 147 -5.47 2.44 21.68
C VAL A 147 -6.98 2.58 21.90
N LEU A 148 -7.58 3.63 21.34
CA LEU A 148 -9.01 3.90 21.46
C LEU A 148 -9.85 2.76 20.86
N ALA A 149 -9.47 2.27 19.67
CA ALA A 149 -10.13 1.15 19.01
C ALA A 149 -10.01 -0.17 19.79
N SER A 150 -8.94 -0.34 20.58
CA SER A 150 -8.72 -1.52 21.43
C SER A 150 -9.54 -1.49 22.73
N GLY A 151 -10.39 -0.48 22.94
CA GLY A 151 -11.19 -0.31 24.16
C GLY A 151 -10.35 0.04 25.39
N LYS A 152 -9.04 0.30 25.21
CA LYS A 152 -8.18 0.83 26.25
C LYS A 152 -8.47 2.34 26.32
N GLY A 153 -8.77 2.85 27.51
CA GLY A 153 -9.00 4.28 27.71
C GLY A 153 -7.77 5.13 27.35
N ARG A 154 -7.80 6.44 27.65
CA ARG A 154 -6.68 7.36 27.38
C ARG A 154 -5.33 6.79 27.87
N VAL A 155 -4.43 6.49 26.94
CA VAL A 155 -3.07 6.04 27.24
C VAL A 155 -2.19 7.27 27.42
N ARG A 156 -1.50 7.36 28.57
CA ARG A 156 -0.55 8.46 28.86
C ARG A 156 0.83 8.21 28.28
N HIS A 157 1.21 6.94 28.09
CA HIS A 157 2.50 6.51 27.55
C HIS A 157 2.29 5.25 26.70
N ALA A 158 2.77 5.28 25.46
CA ALA A 158 2.84 4.11 24.59
C ALA A 158 4.29 3.88 24.20
N THR A 159 4.77 2.65 24.34
CA THR A 159 6.08 2.26 23.84
C THR A 159 5.94 1.83 22.40
N VAL A 160 6.64 2.52 21.51
CA VAL A 160 6.78 2.12 20.11
C VAL A 160 8.15 1.47 20.00
N ASP A 161 8.17 0.16 19.83
CA ASP A 161 9.41 -0.52 19.50
C ASP A 161 9.70 -0.24 18.03
N ILE A 162 10.71 0.59 17.77
CA ILE A 162 11.21 0.83 16.42
C ILE A 162 12.39 -0.11 16.27
N ASP A 163 12.09 -1.35 15.88
CA ASP A 163 13.12 -2.33 15.58
C ASP A 163 14.06 -1.73 14.52
N SER A 164 15.33 -1.65 14.88
CA SER A 164 16.39 -1.42 13.91
C SER A 164 16.55 -2.72 13.12
N PHE A 165 15.81 -2.91 12.02
CA PHE A 165 16.17 -3.96 11.08
C PHE A 165 17.64 -3.76 10.66
N PRO A 166 18.46 -4.82 10.63
CA PRO A 166 19.83 -4.69 10.16
C PRO A 166 19.79 -4.21 8.71
N ILE A 167 20.47 -3.09 8.47
CA ILE A 167 20.75 -2.54 7.15
C ILE A 167 21.59 -3.56 6.37
#